data_AF-A0A2E7ERV9-F1
#
_entry.id   AF-A0A2E7ERV9-F1
#
_cell.length_a   1.000
_cell.length_b   1.000
_cell.length_c   1.000
_cell.angle_alpha   90.00
_cell.angle_beta   90.00
_cell.angle_gamma   90.00
#
_symmetry.space_group_name_H-M   'P 1'
#
loop_
_entity.id
_entity.type
_entity.pdbx_description
1 polymer ?
#
loop_
_entity_poly.entity_id
_entity_poly.type
_entity_poly.pdbx_seq_one_letter_code
_entity_poly.pdbx_strand_id
1 'polypeptide(L)'
;MAKQPAAVAAQTSPNPTFDGPVVEFENSIEVQYINFRGEKKTFVADGDSIETRKAHLNMAVAPTGKRITLDPEKILNRGELENAMK
;
A
#
# COMPACT_ATOMS: atom_id res chain seq x y z
N MET A 1 8.45 3.80 -36.66
CA MET A 1 7.80 2.66 -35.97
C MET A 1 8.73 2.16 -34.88
N ALA A 2 8.52 2.55 -33.62
CA ALA A 2 9.16 1.90 -32.47
C ALA A 2 8.24 2.00 -31.25
N LYS A 3 7.51 0.90 -31.04
CA LYS A 3 6.87 0.36 -29.83
C LYS A 3 7.03 1.20 -28.53
N GLN A 4 5.92 1.77 -28.04
CA GLN A 4 5.69 2.13 -26.62
C GLN A 4 4.88 0.98 -25.95
N PRO A 5 4.69 0.86 -24.60
CA PRO A 5 4.74 1.92 -23.58
C PRO A 5 5.26 1.50 -22.15
N ALA A 6 5.22 2.45 -21.20
CA ALA A 6 5.10 2.23 -19.75
C ALA A 6 6.29 1.63 -18.98
N ALA A 7 7.36 2.42 -18.83
CA ALA A 7 8.19 2.29 -17.63
C ALA A 7 7.33 2.74 -16.45
N VAL A 8 7.00 1.75 -15.61
CA VAL A 8 6.37 1.89 -14.30
C VAL A 8 6.99 3.09 -13.59
N ALA A 9 6.21 4.17 -13.48
CA ALA A 9 6.51 5.25 -12.59
C ALA A 9 6.34 4.69 -11.17
N ALA A 10 7.36 3.96 -10.71
CA ALA A 10 7.72 3.93 -9.32
C ALA A 10 7.56 5.37 -8.83
N GLN A 11 6.74 5.56 -7.80
CA GLN A 11 6.46 6.86 -7.21
C GLN A 11 7.81 7.52 -6.86
N THR A 12 8.34 8.27 -7.80
CA THR A 12 9.57 9.06 -7.71
C THR A 12 9.16 10.42 -7.13
N SER A 13 8.52 10.37 -5.98
CA SER A 13 8.77 11.42 -5.00
C SER A 13 10.12 11.08 -4.39
N PRO A 14 11.05 12.05 -4.19
CA PRO A 14 12.30 11.77 -3.50
C PRO A 14 11.93 11.05 -2.21
N ASN A 15 12.40 9.81 -2.08
CA ASN A 15 12.18 8.99 -0.90
C ASN A 15 12.53 9.90 0.29
N PRO A 16 11.59 10.29 1.17
CA PRO A 16 11.98 11.06 2.35
C PRO A 16 13.02 10.17 3.03
N THR A 17 14.25 10.68 3.18
CA THR A 17 15.32 9.98 3.90
C THR A 17 14.81 9.75 5.31
N PHE A 18 14.14 8.63 5.51
CA PHE A 18 13.65 8.21 6.80
C PHE A 18 14.88 7.59 7.46
N ASP A 19 15.60 8.38 8.26
CA ASP A 19 16.77 7.99 9.03
C ASP A 19 16.41 7.06 10.22
N GLY A 20 15.31 6.31 10.08
CA GLY A 20 14.81 5.36 11.04
C GLY A 20 14.92 3.93 10.52
N PRO A 21 14.73 2.91 11.37
CA PRO A 21 14.73 1.53 10.93
C PRO A 21 13.63 1.35 9.87
N VAL A 22 14.02 0.95 8.66
CA VAL A 22 13.08 0.56 7.61
C VAL A 22 12.50 -0.78 8.03
N VAL A 23 11.18 -0.83 8.22
CA VAL A 23 10.49 -2.08 8.47
C VAL A 23 10.23 -2.74 7.11
N GLU A 24 10.97 -3.81 6.84
CA GLU A 24 10.69 -4.74 5.75
C GLU A 24 9.76 -5.83 6.27
N PHE A 25 8.72 -6.14 5.50
CA PHE A 25 7.74 -7.16 5.84
C PHE A 25 8.04 -8.42 5.02
N GLU A 26 8.06 -9.58 5.67
CA GLU A 26 8.27 -10.87 4.98
C GLU A 26 7.14 -11.16 3.98
N ASN A 27 5.91 -10.77 4.32
CA ASN A 27 4.74 -10.90 3.48
C ASN A 27 4.23 -9.52 3.04
N SER A 28 5.05 -8.79 2.31
CA SER A 28 4.70 -7.44 1.85
C SER A 28 3.66 -7.47 0.73
N ILE A 29 2.53 -6.79 0.91
CA ILE A 29 1.55 -6.54 -0.14
C ILE A 29 1.49 -5.07 -0.51
N GLU A 30 1.47 -4.79 -1.81
CA GLU A 30 1.26 -3.44 -2.31
C GLU A 30 -0.23 -3.08 -2.20
N VAL A 31 -0.54 -1.94 -1.59
CA VAL A 31 -1.91 -1.45 -1.42
C VAL A 31 -2.06 -0.15 -2.17
N GLN A 32 -3.01 -0.13 -3.10
CA GLN A 32 -3.36 1.05 -3.88
C GLN A 32 -4.64 1.66 -3.33
N TYR A 33 -4.57 2.91 -2.88
CA TYR A 33 -5.71 3.61 -2.31
C TYR A 33 -5.91 5.00 -2.90
N ILE A 34 -7.12 5.52 -2.80
CA ILE A 34 -7.44 6.92 -3.13
C ILE A 34 -7.65 7.69 -1.82
N ASN A 35 -6.86 8.75 -1.62
CA ASN A 35 -7.04 9.61 -0.46
C ASN A 35 -8.29 10.50 -0.58
N PHE A 36 -8.62 11.25 0.48
CA PHE A 36 -9.77 12.17 0.48
C PHE A 36 -9.68 13.29 -0.57
N ARG A 37 -8.49 13.57 -1.10
CA ARG A 37 -8.25 14.56 -2.17
C ARG A 37 -8.42 13.98 -3.57
N GLY A 38 -8.74 12.69 -3.69
CA GLY A 38 -8.85 11.98 -4.97
C GLY A 38 -7.50 11.54 -5.55
N GLU A 39 -6.41 11.67 -4.80
CA GLU A 39 -5.08 11.28 -5.24
C GLU A 39 -4.87 9.78 -5.00
N LYS A 40 -4.45 9.08 -6.04
CA LYS A 40 -4.00 7.69 -5.94
C LYS A 40 -2.66 7.67 -5.22
N LYS A 41 -2.56 6.81 -4.22
CA LYS A 41 -1.34 6.55 -3.48
C LYS A 41 -1.16 5.06 -3.33
N THR A 42 0.10 4.67 -3.36
CA THR A 42 0.48 3.27 -3.19
C THR A 42 1.45 3.16 -2.04
N PHE A 43 1.22 2.20 -1.15
CA PHE A 43 2.12 1.89 -0.04
C PHE A 43 2.24 0.38 0.12
N VAL A 44 3.30 -0.04 0.80
CA VAL A 44 3.54 -1.45 1.11
C VAL A 44 3.02 -1.73 2.51
N ALA A 45 2.15 -2.71 2.62
CA ALA A 45 1.60 -3.19 3.88
C ALA A 45 2.10 -4.60 4.20
N ASP A 46 2.07 -4.94 5.47
CA ASP A 46 2.31 -6.29 5.95
C ASP A 46 1.04 -7.12 5.82
N GLY A 47 1.07 -8.15 4.96
CA GLY A 47 -0.01 -9.08 4.67
C GLY A 47 -0.49 -9.82 5.92
N ASP A 48 0.44 -10.23 6.79
CA ASP A 48 0.16 -10.91 8.05
C ASP A 48 -0.53 -10.01 9.08
N SER A 49 -0.29 -8.70 9.04
CA SER A 49 -0.94 -7.73 9.92
C SER A 49 -2.27 -7.18 9.38
N ILE A 50 -2.73 -7.60 8.20
CA ILE A 50 -4.00 -7.11 7.65
C ILE A 50 -5.16 -7.72 8.42
N GLU A 51 -5.96 -6.87 9.03
CA GLU A 51 -7.15 -7.26 9.77
C GLU A 51 -8.33 -6.37 9.39
N THR A 52 -9.47 -6.98 9.06
CA THR A 52 -10.71 -6.25 8.84
C THR A 52 -11.45 -6.07 10.17
N ARG A 53 -11.53 -4.84 10.67
CA ARG A 53 -12.22 -4.47 11.92
C ARG A 53 -13.37 -3.52 11.62
N LYS A 54 -14.60 -3.91 11.96
CA LYS A 54 -15.81 -3.06 11.86
C LYS A 54 -15.91 -2.35 10.49
N ALA A 55 -15.77 -3.11 9.40
CA ALA A 55 -15.80 -2.62 8.02
C ALA A 55 -14.62 -1.72 7.58
N HIS A 56 -13.56 -1.59 8.39
CA HIS A 56 -12.33 -0.91 8.00
C HIS A 56 -11.17 -1.90 7.95
N LEU A 57 -10.19 -1.68 7.07
CA LEU A 57 -8.97 -2.47 7.02
C LEU A 57 -7.89 -1.82 7.89
N ASN A 58 -7.36 -2.58 8.84
CA ASN A 58 -6.21 -2.21 9.65
C ASN A 58 -4.99 -2.98 9.17
N MET A 59 -3.88 -2.30 8.95
CA MET A 59 -2.63 -2.94 8.52
C MET A 59 -1.40 -2.12 8.92
N ALA A 60 -0.27 -2.79 9.13
CA ALA A 60 1.02 -2.11 9.30
C ALA A 60 1.60 -1.73 7.92
N VAL A 61 2.12 -0.51 7.78
CA VAL A 61 2.69 -0.04 6.51
C VAL A 61 4.15 0.38 6.62
N ALA A 62 4.92 0.04 5.60
CA ALA A 62 6.32 0.36 5.44
C ALA A 62 6.46 1.80 4.90
N PRO A 63 7.61 2.47 5.15
CA PRO A 63 8.78 1.99 5.90
C PRO A 63 8.64 2.09 7.43
N THR A 64 7.59 2.75 7.93
CA THR A 64 7.48 3.09 9.35
C THR A 64 7.01 1.96 10.27
N GLY A 65 6.45 0.88 9.71
CA GLY A 65 5.75 -0.16 10.48
C GLY A 65 4.48 0.35 11.19
N LYS A 66 4.01 1.57 10.87
CA LYS A 66 2.88 2.19 11.53
C LYS A 66 1.59 1.50 11.12
N ARG A 67 0.74 1.14 12.08
CA ARG A 67 -0.61 0.64 11.80
C ARG A 67 -1.50 1.80 11.35
N ILE A 68 -2.13 1.63 10.19
CA ILE A 68 -3.11 2.57 9.65
C ILE A 68 -4.44 1.86 9.43
N THR A 69 -5.52 2.64 9.48
CA THR A 69 -6.87 2.21 9.16
C THR A 69 -7.28 2.83 7.84
N LEU A 70 -7.85 2.02 6.96
CA LEU A 70 -8.26 2.40 5.62
C LEU A 70 -9.69 1.98 5.34
N ASP A 71 -10.39 2.82 4.60
CA ASP A 71 -11.70 2.50 4.07
C ASP A 71 -11.56 1.54 2.89
N PRO A 72 -12.14 0.32 2.95
CA PRO A 72 -12.06 -0.65 1.87
C PRO A 72 -12.68 -0.15 0.56
N GLU A 73 -13.64 0.78 0.63
CA GLU A 73 -14.25 1.41 -0.54
C GLU A 73 -13.28 2.32 -1.31
N LYS A 74 -12.20 2.77 -0.66
CA LYS A 74 -11.15 3.60 -1.27
C LYS A 74 -9.94 2.78 -1.73
N ILE A 75 -9.94 1.47 -1.50
CA ILE A 75 -8.90 0.56 -1.94
C ILE A 75 -9.21 0.14 -3.38
N LEU A 76 -8.30 0.44 -4.29
CA LEU A 76 -8.43 0.13 -5.71
C LEU A 76 -8.15 -1.34 -6.00
N ASN A 77 -7.21 -1.94 -5.27
CA ASN A 77 -6.81 -3.32 -5.42
C ASN A 77 -7.39 -4.23 -4.33
N ARG A 78 -8.65 -3.99 -3.94
CA ARG A 78 -9.30 -4.74 -2.86
C ARG A 78 -9.25 -6.25 -3.07
N GLY A 79 -9.48 -6.72 -4.30
CA GLY A 79 -9.46 -8.15 -4.61
C GLY A 79 -8.08 -8.79 -4.39
N GLU A 80 -7.00 -8.05 -4.62
CA GLU A 80 -5.64 -8.52 -4.35
C GLU A 80 -5.38 -8.60 -2.85
N LEU A 81 -5.83 -7.60 -2.08
CA LEU A 81 -5.75 -7.63 -0.62
C LEU A 81 -6.53 -8.80 -0.03
N GLU A 82 -7.76 -9.03 -0.47
CA GLU A 82 -8.58 -10.14 0.01
C GLU A 82 -7.97 -11.50 -0.34
N ASN A 83 -7.26 -11.61 -1.47
CA ASN A 83 -6.55 -12.83 -1.83
C ASN A 83 -5.29 -13.05 -0.99
N ALA A 84 -4.62 -11.99 -0.56
CA ALA A 84 -3.44 -12.09 0.32
C ALA A 84 -3.79 -12.39 1.78
N MET A 85 -5.03 -12.11 2.20
CA MET A 85 -5.55 -12.51 3.52
C MET A 85 -5.96 -14.00 3.59
N LYS A 86 -5.85 -14.75 2.49
CA LYS A 86 -6.37 -16.11 2.33
C LYS A 86 -5.29 -17.16 2.48
#